data_AF-A0A968PV08-F1
#
_entry.id   AF-A0A968PV08-F1
#
_cell.length_a   1.000
_cell.length_b   1.000
_cell.length_c   1.000
_cell.angle_alpha   90.00
_cell.angle_beta   90.00
_cell.angle_gamma   90.00
#
_symmetry.space_group_name_H-M   'P 1'
#
loop_
_entity.id
_entity.type
_entity.pdbx_description
1 polymer ?
#
loop_
_entity_poly.entity_id
_entity_poly.type
_entity_poly.pdbx_seq_one_letter_code
_entity_poly.pdbx_strand_id
1 'polypeptide(L)' 'MPAVSSLLPAALAELTADVAESGNITLADRYGLMAAILDESISDEERFAIDRLLRAVYRGQFRLVDELSVVM' A
#
# COMPACT_ATOMS: atom_id res chain seq x y z
N MET A 1 11.17 6.94 20.62
CA MET A 1 10.85 5.92 19.61
C MET A 1 9.52 6.36 19.01
N PRO A 2 9.45 6.87 17.76
CA PRO A 2 8.13 7.23 17.22
C PRO A 2 7.32 5.94 17.05
N ALA A 3 6.02 6.06 17.29
CA ALA A 3 5.08 4.95 17.36
C ALA A 3 5.14 4.10 16.08
N VAL A 4 5.17 2.78 16.27
CA VAL A 4 4.91 1.79 15.24
C VAL A 4 3.57 2.14 14.62
N SER A 5 3.56 2.55 13.35
CA SER A 5 2.34 2.77 12.58
C SER A 5 1.72 1.41 12.31
N SER A 6 1.05 0.83 13.30
CA SER A 6 0.10 -0.25 13.07
C SER A 6 -0.86 0.26 12.00
N LEU A 7 -0.90 -0.40 10.86
CA LEU A 7 -1.88 -0.11 9.81
C LEU A 7 -3.25 0.01 10.49
N LEU A 8 -4.02 1.05 10.14
CA LEU A 8 -5.41 1.11 10.58
C LEU A 8 -6.10 -0.18 10.11
N PRO A 9 -7.06 -0.72 10.87
CA PRO A 9 -7.83 -1.87 10.42
C PRO A 9 -8.35 -1.62 9.00
N ALA A 10 -8.09 -2.56 8.08
CA ALA A 10 -8.43 -2.46 6.65
C ALA A 10 -7.65 -1.44 5.79
N ALA A 11 -6.62 -0.76 6.30
CA ALA A 11 -5.83 0.21 5.52
C ALA A 11 -5.24 -0.37 4.23
N LEU A 12 -4.82 -1.64 4.25
CA LEU A 12 -4.30 -2.30 3.06
C LEU A 12 -5.40 -2.56 2.02
N ALA A 13 -6.60 -2.91 2.48
CA ALA A 13 -7.75 -3.13 1.62
C ALA A 13 -8.22 -1.83 0.96
N GLU A 14 -8.29 -0.73 1.73
CA GLU A 14 -8.58 0.61 1.22
C GLU A 14 -7.54 1.05 0.18
N LEU A 15 -6.25 0.92 0.48
CA LEU A 15 -5.18 1.21 -0.48
C LEU A 15 -5.36 0.41 -1.78
N THR A 16 -5.65 -0.90 -1.68
CA THR A 16 -5.83 -1.71 -2.90
C THR A 16 -7.07 -1.31 -3.70
N ALA A 17 -8.14 -0.85 -3.04
CA ALA A 17 -9.33 -0.34 -3.71
C ALA A 17 -9.02 0.98 -4.44
N ASP A 18 -8.37 1.93 -3.76
CA ASP A 18 -7.99 3.23 -4.31
C ASP A 18 -7.04 3.09 -5.50
N VAL A 19 -6.05 2.19 -5.41
CA VAL A 19 -5.13 1.89 -6.51
C VAL A 19 -5.85 1.23 -7.68
N ALA A 20 -6.81 0.34 -7.41
CA ALA A 20 -7.60 -0.30 -8.46
C ALA A 20 -8.52 0.68 -9.17
N GLU A 21 -9.09 1.65 -8.46
CA GLU A 21 -9.96 2.68 -9.02
C GLU A 21 -9.16 3.75 -9.79
N SER A 22 -8.09 4.28 -9.19
CA SER A 22 -7.29 5.34 -9.79
C SER A 22 -6.32 4.85 -10.88
N GLY A 23 -5.91 3.59 -10.82
CA GLY A 23 -4.83 3.03 -11.64
C GLY A 23 -3.44 3.58 -11.28
N ASN A 24 -3.33 4.36 -10.21
CA ASN A 24 -2.12 5.04 -9.78
C ASN A 24 -1.68 4.52 -8.41
N ILE A 25 -0.37 4.52 -8.18
CA ILE A 25 0.22 4.29 -6.87
C ILE A 25 1.02 5.54 -6.53
N THR A 26 0.60 6.20 -5.46
CA THR A 26 1.19 7.46 -5.00
C THR A 26 2.49 7.22 -4.22
N LEU A 27 3.22 8.29 -3.95
CA LEU A 27 4.40 8.23 -3.10
C LEU A 27 4.02 7.83 -1.66
N ALA A 28 2.86 8.28 -1.18
CA ALA A 28 2.33 7.92 0.13
C ALA A 28 2.02 6.42 0.21
N ASP A 29 1.36 5.85 -0.79
CA ASP A 29 1.02 4.43 -0.85
C ASP A 29 2.27 3.55 -0.80
N ARG A 30 3.33 3.96 -1.50
CA ARG A 30 4.62 3.24 -1.51
C ARG A 30 5.26 3.21 -0.14
N TYR A 31 5.24 4.33 0.59
CA TYR A 31 5.76 4.36 1.95
C TYR A 31 4.85 3.60 2.93
N GLY A 32 3.53 3.63 2.75
CA GLY A 32 2.59 2.79 3.49
C GLY A 32 2.84 1.30 3.29
N LEU A 33 3.03 0.88 2.03
CA LEU A 33 3.40 -0.50 1.68
C LEU A 33 4.77 -0.89 2.23
N MET A 34 5.76 0.00 2.18
CA MET A 34 7.06 -0.26 2.78
C MET A 34 6.97 -0.47 4.29
N ALA A 35 6.18 0.35 4.99
CA ALA A 35 5.92 0.16 6.41
C ALA A 35 5.22 -1.16 6.69
N ALA A 36 4.20 -1.50 5.90
CA ALA A 36 3.47 -2.77 6.00
C ALA A 36 4.39 -4.00 5.80
N ILE A 37 5.29 -3.95 4.81
CA ILE A 37 6.23 -5.05 4.52
C ILE A 37 7.23 -5.26 5.66
N LEU A 38 7.61 -4.20 6.36
CA LEU A 38 8.55 -4.23 7.47
C LEU A 38 7.89 -4.56 8.82
N ASP A 39 6.56 -4.59 8.86
CA ASP A 39 5.81 -4.94 10.04
C ASP A 39 5.72 -6.47 10.19
N GLU A 40 6.30 -7.00 11.27
CA GLU A 40 6.29 -8.44 11.58
C GLU A 40 4.92 -8.93 12.07
N SER A 41 3.97 -8.03 12.34
CA SER A 41 2.64 -8.34 12.86
C SER A 41 1.54 -8.49 11.79
N ILE A 42 1.88 -8.33 10.50
CA ILE A 42 0.92 -8.51 9.40
C ILE A 42 0.43 -9.97 9.32
N SER A 43 -0.84 -10.13 8.97
CA SER A 43 -1.44 -11.43 8.72
C SER A 43 -0.98 -12.03 7.38
N ASP A 44 -1.16 -13.34 7.22
CA ASP A 44 -0.91 -14.03 5.94
C ASP A 44 -1.79 -13.49 4.81
N GLU A 45 -3.01 -13.07 5.13
CA GLU A 45 -3.95 -12.47 4.17
C GLU A 45 -3.44 -11.11 3.67
N GLU A 46 -2.99 -10.26 4.58
CA GLU A 46 -2.38 -8.97 4.22
C GLU A 46 -1.10 -9.16 3.43
N ARG A 47 -0.24 -10.11 3.82
CA ARG A 47 0.96 -10.48 3.06
C ARG A 47 0.61 -10.92 1.64
N PHE A 48 -0.41 -11.75 1.47
CA PHE A 48 -0.86 -12.18 0.15
C PHE A 48 -1.39 -11.03 -0.71
N ALA A 49 -2.13 -10.09 -0.09
CA ALA A 49 -2.60 -8.89 -0.77
C ALA A 49 -1.44 -7.98 -1.21
N ILE A 50 -0.42 -7.79 -0.36
CA ILE A 50 0.81 -7.06 -0.71
C ILE A 50 1.52 -7.72 -1.90
N ASP A 51 1.74 -9.04 -1.85
CA ASP A 51 2.42 -9.79 -2.92
C ASP A 51 1.68 -9.66 -4.26
N ARG A 52 0.35 -9.71 -4.22
CA ARG A 52 -0.49 -9.51 -5.41
C ARG A 52 -0.33 -8.10 -5.98
N LEU A 53 -0.32 -7.08 -5.12
CA LEU A 53 -0.14 -5.70 -5.53
C LEU A 53 1.25 -5.49 -6.15
N LEU A 54 2.32 -5.93 -5.47
CA LEU A 54 3.69 -5.85 -5.98
C LEU A 54 3.84 -6.54 -7.34
N ARG A 55 3.20 -7.70 -7.53
CA ARG A 55 3.21 -8.41 -8.82
C ARG A 55 2.49 -7.62 -9.92
N ALA A 56 1.40 -6.93 -9.61
CA ALA A 56 0.70 -6.07 -10.55
C ALA A 56 1.53 -4.84 -10.93
N VAL A 57 2.22 -4.21 -9.96
CA VAL A 57 3.19 -3.13 -10.20
C VAL A 57 4.32 -3.60 -11.11
N TYR A 58 4.94 -4.74 -10.80
CA TYR A 58 6.01 -5.32 -11.60
C TYR A 58 5.59 -5.58 -13.06
N ARG A 59 4.32 -5.90 -13.29
CA ARG A 59 3.74 -6.10 -14.63
C ARG A 59 3.36 -4.79 -15.34
N GLY A 60 3.60 -3.63 -14.72
CA GLY A 60 3.24 -2.33 -15.28
C GLY A 60 1.73 -2.08 -15.33
N GLN A 61 0.94 -2.77 -14.49
CA GLN A 61 -0.52 -2.60 -14.46
C GLN A 61 -0.96 -1.28 -13.82
N PHE A 62 -0.08 -0.64 -13.06
CA PHE A 62 -0.33 0.63 -12.38
C PHE A 62 0.74 1.66 -12.72
N ARG A 63 0.37 2.94 -12.71
CA ARG A 63 1.32 4.05 -12.87
C ARG A 63 1.85 4.46 -11.51
N LEU A 64 3.17 4.60 -11.39
CA LEU A 64 3.77 5.21 -10.21
C LEU A 64 3.74 6.73 -10.41
N VAL A 65 3.14 7.44 -9.46
CA VAL A 65 3.09 8.90 -9.46
C VAL A 65 3.75 9.43 -8.19
N ASP A 66 4.43 10.57 -8.31
CA ASP A 66 5.08 11.24 -7.18
C ASP A 66 4.13 12.15 -6.40
N GLU A 67 2.82 12.01 -6.64
CA GLU A 67 1.80 12.70 -5.87
C GLU A 67 1.88 12.24 -4.41
N LEU A 68 1.81 13.21 -3.50
CA LEU A 68 1.47 12.93 -2.12
C LEU A 68 -0.05 12.82 -2.07
N SER A 69 -0.59 11.80 -1.41
CA SER A 69 -2.03 11.72 -1.16
C SER A 69 -2.40 12.89 -0.24
N VAL A 70 -2.80 14.01 -0.84
CA VAL A 70 -3.17 15.23 -0.10
C VAL A 70 -4.63 15.06 0.30
N VAL A 71 -4.86 14.84 1.58
CA VAL A 71 -6.19 15.05 2.16
C VAL A 71 -6.45 16.56 2.10
N MET A 72 -7.45 16.96 1.31
CA MET A 72 -8.07 18.28 1.42
C MET A 72 -9.19 18.25 2.46
#